data_AF-A0A6M1S481-F1
#
_entry.id   AF-A0A6M1S481-F1
#
_cell.length_a   1.000
_cell.length_b   1.000
_cell.length_c   1.000
_cell.angle_alpha   90.00
_cell.angle_beta   90.00
_cell.angle_gamma   90.00
#
_symmetry.space_group_name_H-M   'P 1'
#
loop_
_entity.id
_entity.type
_entity.pdbx_description
1 polymer ?
#
loop_
_entity_poly.entity_id
_entity_poly.type
_entity_poly.pdbx_seq_one_letter_code
_entity_poly.pdbx_strand_id
1 'polypeptide(L)'
;MGALIVFLLLCASLLGAEGDVRVVTTVRTNDSGSVYTTEVFTRAGQTNLVRTTVTEAGAVQIRIHRFYHSGTPVAIFVAMPHSSGITTEAGSAYSLSFEFDASHKPTSAVIGTKDGVVLDLFRCTNGIFTPVEGAVIQKANAVIRDLKQLFDPEHVRKTSPEDFARAVQDLIEKHKEK
;
A
#
# COMPACT_ATOMS: atom_id res chain seq x y z
N MET A 1 -9.74 40.14 16.19
CA MET A 1 -8.54 39.29 16.02
C MET A 1 -8.75 38.06 16.86
N GLY A 2 -9.25 36.97 16.25
CA GLY A 2 -9.53 35.72 16.95
C GLY A 2 -8.24 34.92 17.14
N ALA A 3 -8.06 34.35 18.32
CA ALA A 3 -6.89 33.54 18.66
C ALA A 3 -6.92 32.20 17.91
N LEU A 4 -5.90 31.96 17.07
CA LEU A 4 -5.65 30.68 16.42
C LEU A 4 -5.13 29.69 17.46
N ILE A 5 -6.00 28.85 18.03
CA ILE A 5 -5.58 27.82 18.99
C ILE A 5 -5.11 26.59 18.19
N VAL A 6 -3.81 26.48 17.97
CA VAL A 6 -3.19 25.30 17.36
C VAL A 6 -2.99 24.23 18.44
N PHE A 7 -3.94 23.30 18.59
CA PHE A 7 -3.71 22.08 19.37
C PHE A 7 -2.88 21.09 18.54
N LEU A 8 -1.55 21.12 18.68
CA LEU A 8 -0.66 20.06 18.24
C LEU A 8 -0.73 18.90 19.24
N LEU A 9 -1.74 18.04 19.10
CA LEU A 9 -1.72 16.71 19.74
C LEU A 9 -0.75 15.82 18.95
N LEU A 10 0.55 15.94 19.27
CA LEU A 10 1.58 14.99 18.87
C LEU A 10 1.41 13.71 19.69
N CYS A 11 0.37 12.94 19.37
CA CYS A 11 0.35 11.54 19.76
C CYS A 11 1.36 10.83 18.84
N ALA A 12 2.61 10.73 19.28
CA ALA A 12 3.49 9.66 18.84
C ALA A 12 2.92 8.34 19.40
N SER A 13 1.74 7.93 18.91
CA SER A 13 1.23 6.60 19.16
C SER A 13 2.17 5.66 18.42
N LEU A 14 3.15 5.12 19.14
CA LEU A 14 3.96 3.99 18.72
C LEU A 14 3.05 2.73 18.67
N LEU A 15 1.98 2.79 17.88
CA LEU A 15 1.17 1.64 17.51
C LEU A 15 1.94 0.93 16.39
N GLY A 16 3.05 0.29 16.76
CA GLY A 16 3.96 -0.37 15.82
C GLY A 16 5.29 -0.79 16.45
N ALA A 17 5.31 -1.17 17.73
CA ALA A 17 6.54 -1.62 18.38
C ALA A 17 6.96 -3.05 17.99
N GLU A 18 6.18 -3.77 17.17
CA GLU A 18 6.52 -5.13 16.69
C GLU A 18 6.62 -5.26 15.16
N GLY A 19 6.29 -4.21 14.40
CA GLY A 19 6.32 -4.22 12.94
C GLY A 19 7.45 -3.38 12.33
N ASP A 20 7.81 -3.65 11.08
CA ASP A 20 8.84 -2.89 10.34
C ASP A 20 8.34 -1.53 9.79
N VAL A 21 7.07 -1.20 10.04
CA VAL A 21 6.41 0.06 9.68
C VAL A 21 6.11 0.87 10.93
N ARG A 22 6.49 2.15 10.92
CA ARG A 22 6.17 3.14 11.95
C ARG A 22 5.21 4.18 11.41
N VAL A 23 4.34 4.71 12.25
CA VAL A 23 3.41 5.79 11.90
C VAL A 23 3.55 6.97 12.86
N VAL A 24 3.51 8.18 12.31
CA VAL A 24 3.38 9.42 13.08
C VAL A 24 2.10 10.12 12.64
N THR A 25 1.23 10.41 13.61
CA THR A 25 -0.06 11.06 13.38
C THR A 25 -0.02 12.50 13.86
N THR A 26 -0.47 13.42 13.02
CA THR A 26 -0.67 14.83 13.36
C THR A 26 -2.11 15.20 13.06
N VAL A 27 -2.79 15.79 14.03
CA VAL A 27 -4.15 16.31 13.88
C VAL A 27 -4.12 17.83 13.99
N ARG A 28 -4.84 18.52 13.11
CA ARG A 28 -5.03 19.97 13.12
C ARG A 28 -6.50 20.29 12.91
N THR A 29 -7.01 21.28 13.61
CA THR A 29 -8.38 21.78 13.45
C THR A 29 -8.31 23.24 13.03
N ASN A 30 -9.20 23.68 12.14
CA ASN A 30 -9.32 25.10 11.77
C ASN A 30 -10.56 25.75 12.42
N ASP A 31 -10.67 27.07 12.29
CA ASP A 31 -11.76 27.86 12.88
C ASP A 31 -13.14 27.51 12.29
N SER A 32 -13.20 26.91 11.10
CA SER A 32 -14.45 26.42 10.49
C SER A 32 -14.88 25.03 10.98
N GLY A 33 -14.12 24.41 11.89
CA GLY A 33 -14.43 23.08 12.45
C GLY A 33 -14.00 21.91 11.57
N SER A 34 -13.23 22.14 10.51
CA SER A 34 -12.62 21.07 9.71
C SER A 34 -11.42 20.47 10.45
N VAL A 35 -11.34 19.15 10.47
CA VAL A 35 -10.27 18.37 11.10
C VAL A 35 -9.40 17.76 10.01
N TYR A 36 -8.10 18.06 10.06
CA TYR A 36 -7.07 17.55 9.18
C TYR A 36 -6.22 16.54 9.94
N THR A 37 -6.30 15.28 9.55
CA THR A 37 -5.46 14.22 10.09
C THR A 37 -4.41 13.86 9.04
N THR A 38 -3.13 14.00 9.39
CA THR A 38 -2.01 13.55 8.56
C THR A 38 -1.26 12.43 9.26
N GLU A 39 -1.04 11.34 8.55
CA GLU A 39 -0.34 10.16 9.03
C GLU A 39 0.82 9.86 8.09
N VAL A 40 2.03 9.83 8.64
CA VAL A 40 3.26 9.53 7.90
C VAL A 40 3.74 8.16 8.30
N PHE A 41 3.72 7.23 7.34
CA PHE A 41 4.21 5.88 7.51
C PHE A 41 5.63 5.76 6.97
N THR A 42 6.51 5.16 7.76
CA THR A 42 7.91 4.94 7.40
C THR A 42 8.31 3.48 7.56
N ARG A 43 9.09 2.96 6.62
CA ARG A 43 9.75 1.65 6.68
C ARG A 43 11.25 1.86 6.59
N ALA A 44 12.03 1.24 7.48
CA ALA A 44 13.48 1.43 7.54
C ALA A 44 13.92 2.92 7.56
N GLY A 45 13.15 3.78 8.23
CA GLY A 45 13.40 5.22 8.32
C GLY A 45 13.04 6.04 7.08
N GLN A 46 12.58 5.41 6.00
CA GLN A 46 12.17 6.08 4.76
C GLN A 46 10.66 6.19 4.66
N THR A 47 10.16 7.29 4.10
CA THR A 47 8.72 7.46 3.85
C THR A 47 8.22 6.42 2.86
N ASN A 48 7.08 5.81 3.21
CA ASN A 48 6.42 4.78 2.41
C ASN A 48 4.99 5.18 2.03
N LEU A 49 4.25 5.79 2.96
CA LEU A 49 2.91 6.31 2.70
C LEU A 49 2.72 7.60 3.50
N VAL A 50 2.10 8.60 2.89
CA VAL A 50 1.54 9.75 3.62
C VAL A 50 0.04 9.78 3.36
N ARG A 51 -0.76 9.71 4.42
CA ARG A 51 -2.21 9.82 4.36
C ARG A 51 -2.64 11.16 4.93
N THR A 52 -3.51 11.87 4.22
CA THR A 52 -4.19 13.05 4.73
C THR A 52 -5.69 12.83 4.62
N THR A 53 -6.42 12.97 5.73
CA THR A 53 -7.88 12.93 5.77
C THR A 53 -8.40 14.27 6.24
N VAL A 54 -9.38 14.82 5.52
CA VAL A 54 -10.11 16.02 5.95
C VAL A 54 -11.54 15.61 6.28
N THR A 55 -11.96 15.96 7.49
CA THR A 55 -13.31 15.70 8.00
C THR A 55 -13.96 17.04 8.34
N GLU A 56 -15.23 17.20 7.99
CA GLU A 56 -16.02 18.39 8.31
C GLU A 56 -17.41 17.94 8.78
N ALA A 57 -17.89 18.50 9.90
CA ALA A 57 -19.15 18.11 10.52
C ALA A 57 -19.31 16.58 10.72
N GLY A 58 -18.21 15.88 11.01
CA GLY A 58 -18.19 14.42 11.20
C GLY A 58 -18.16 13.59 9.91
N ALA A 59 -18.21 14.21 8.73
CA ALA A 59 -18.15 13.52 7.43
C ALA A 59 -16.78 13.68 6.77
N VAL A 60 -16.26 12.61 6.16
CA VAL A 60 -15.00 12.64 5.39
C VAL A 60 -15.25 13.38 4.09
N GLN A 61 -14.52 14.48 3.88
CA GLN A 61 -14.59 15.31 2.69
C GLN A 61 -13.56 14.89 1.64
N ILE A 62 -12.35 14.54 2.09
CA ILE A 62 -11.29 14.08 1.19
C ILE A 62 -10.33 13.14 1.91
N ARG A 63 -9.79 12.18 1.17
CA ARG A 63 -8.63 11.38 1.54
C ARG A 63 -7.59 11.46 0.45
N ILE A 64 -6.37 11.80 0.84
CA ILE A 64 -5.22 11.87 -0.05
C ILE A 64 -4.19 10.85 0.45
N HIS A 65 -3.80 9.93 -0.42
CA HIS A 65 -2.75 8.95 -0.16
C HIS A 65 -1.60 9.23 -1.12
N ARG A 66 -0.44 9.55 -0.58
CA ARG A 66 0.80 9.74 -1.35
C ARG A 66 1.68 8.53 -1.12
N PHE A 67 1.92 7.79 -2.19
CA PHE A 67 2.70 6.56 -2.19
C PHE A 67 4.16 6.88 -2.46
N TYR A 68 5.04 6.30 -1.64
CA TYR A 68 6.49 6.44 -1.75
C TYR A 68 7.15 5.06 -1.71
N HIS A 69 8.27 4.94 -2.42
CA HIS A 69 9.19 3.82 -2.23
C HIS A 69 10.57 4.37 -1.90
N SER A 70 11.15 3.92 -0.79
CA SER A 70 12.47 4.38 -0.31
C SER A 70 12.58 5.92 -0.25
N GLY A 71 11.50 6.60 0.20
CA GLY A 71 11.45 8.06 0.28
C GLY A 71 11.18 8.80 -1.03
N THR A 72 11.14 8.10 -2.17
CA THR A 72 10.87 8.69 -3.49
C THR A 72 9.37 8.66 -3.81
N PRO A 73 8.74 9.77 -4.24
CA PRO A 73 7.35 9.80 -4.65
C PRO A 73 7.07 8.86 -5.82
N VAL A 74 5.95 8.14 -5.77
CA VAL A 74 5.51 7.23 -6.84
C VAL A 74 4.17 7.66 -7.42
N ALA A 75 3.20 7.97 -6.56
CA ALA A 75 1.89 8.43 -7.01
C ALA A 75 1.09 9.09 -5.89
N ILE A 76 -0.03 9.70 -6.28
CA ILE A 76 -1.04 10.23 -5.39
C ILE A 76 -2.38 9.62 -5.78
N PHE A 77 -3.08 9.04 -4.80
CA PHE A 77 -4.48 8.65 -4.92
C PHE A 77 -5.35 9.58 -4.08
N VAL A 78 -6.35 10.17 -4.69
CA VAL A 78 -7.31 11.07 -4.05
C VAL A 78 -8.69 10.44 -4.09
N ALA A 79 -9.38 10.42 -2.97
CA ALA A 79 -10.78 9.99 -2.86
C ALA A 79 -11.62 11.09 -2.21
N MET A 80 -12.75 11.38 -2.84
CA MET A 80 -13.82 12.27 -2.39
C MET A 80 -15.13 11.44 -2.30
N PRO A 81 -16.22 11.95 -1.72
CA PRO A 81 -17.44 11.18 -1.49
C PRO A 81 -18.02 10.46 -2.71
N HIS A 82 -17.81 11.01 -3.91
CA HIS A 82 -18.42 10.50 -5.16
C HIS A 82 -17.41 10.25 -6.28
N SER A 83 -16.12 10.44 -6.03
CA SER A 83 -15.10 10.30 -7.06
C SER A 83 -13.75 9.96 -6.47
N SER A 84 -12.91 9.34 -7.29
CA SER A 84 -11.51 9.14 -6.97
C SER A 84 -10.66 9.36 -8.20
N GLY A 85 -9.40 9.68 -7.99
CA GLY A 85 -8.44 9.94 -9.04
C GLY A 85 -7.04 9.51 -8.62
N ILE A 86 -6.22 9.23 -9.62
CA ILE A 86 -4.82 8.88 -9.44
C ILE A 86 -3.95 9.74 -10.34
N THR A 87 -2.81 10.13 -9.81
CA THR A 87 -1.75 10.79 -10.57
C THR A 87 -0.43 10.11 -10.23
N THR A 88 0.29 9.65 -11.25
CA THR A 88 1.61 9.03 -11.10
C THR A 88 2.71 10.08 -11.20
N GLU A 89 3.81 9.84 -10.50
CA GLU A 89 5.00 10.70 -10.60
C GLU A 89 5.68 10.49 -11.96
N ALA A 90 5.93 11.60 -12.67
CA ALA A 90 6.55 11.54 -13.99
C ALA A 90 7.98 11.01 -13.89
N GLY A 91 8.32 10.03 -14.74
CA GLY A 91 9.65 9.43 -14.74
C GLY A 91 9.94 8.48 -13.58
N SER A 92 8.94 8.12 -12.76
CA SER A 92 9.14 7.10 -11.71
C SER A 92 9.70 5.80 -12.29
N ALA A 93 10.71 5.25 -11.63
CA ALA A 93 11.28 3.95 -11.99
C ALA A 93 10.35 2.78 -11.64
N TYR A 94 9.29 3.04 -10.87
CA TYR A 94 8.39 2.05 -10.30
C TYR A 94 7.01 2.08 -10.96
N SER A 95 6.34 0.94 -10.96
CA SER A 95 4.93 0.83 -11.30
C SER A 95 4.07 0.88 -10.04
N LEU A 96 2.89 1.47 -10.12
CA LEU A 96 1.84 1.36 -9.12
C LEU A 96 0.64 0.64 -9.72
N SER A 97 0.22 -0.45 -9.07
CA SER A 97 -0.92 -1.27 -9.48
C SER A 97 -1.95 -1.30 -8.36
N PHE A 98 -3.23 -1.34 -8.72
CA PHE A 98 -4.34 -1.48 -7.79
C PHE A 98 -5.09 -2.78 -8.06
N GLU A 99 -5.54 -3.40 -6.99
CA GLU A 99 -6.54 -4.44 -7.04
C GLU A 99 -7.88 -3.85 -6.62
N PHE A 100 -8.95 -4.28 -7.29
CA PHE A 100 -10.31 -3.83 -7.02
C PHE A 100 -11.22 -5.03 -6.77
N ASP A 101 -12.18 -4.86 -5.87
CA ASP A 101 -13.26 -5.83 -5.69
C ASP A 101 -14.28 -5.75 -6.84
N ALA A 102 -15.27 -6.65 -6.81
CA ALA A 102 -16.35 -6.69 -7.79
C ALA A 102 -17.23 -5.41 -7.80
N SER A 103 -17.12 -4.56 -6.77
CA SER A 103 -17.78 -3.25 -6.69
C SER A 103 -16.87 -2.09 -7.13
N HIS A 104 -15.74 -2.40 -7.76
CA HIS A 104 -14.72 -1.43 -8.20
C HIS A 104 -14.11 -0.61 -7.07
N LYS A 105 -14.14 -1.11 -5.83
CA LYS A 105 -13.46 -0.47 -4.70
C LYS A 105 -12.05 -1.03 -4.57
N PRO A 106 -11.03 -0.18 -4.34
CA PRO A 106 -9.68 -0.67 -4.19
C PRO A 106 -9.57 -1.52 -2.92
N THR A 107 -8.95 -2.70 -3.05
CA THR A 107 -8.68 -3.64 -1.95
C THR A 107 -7.20 -3.68 -1.59
N SER A 108 -6.32 -3.45 -2.56
CA SER A 108 -4.88 -3.36 -2.35
C SER A 108 -4.20 -2.44 -3.37
N ALA A 109 -2.99 -2.01 -3.05
CA ALA A 109 -2.09 -1.36 -4.00
C ALA A 109 -0.68 -1.93 -3.86
N VAL A 110 0.04 -2.00 -4.97
CA VAL A 110 1.40 -2.55 -5.04
C VAL A 110 2.30 -1.55 -5.76
N ILE A 111 3.42 -1.20 -5.13
CA ILE A 111 4.56 -0.62 -5.83
C ILE A 111 5.50 -1.76 -6.21
N GLY A 112 5.87 -1.82 -7.49
CA GLY A 112 6.77 -2.85 -7.98
C GLY A 112 7.78 -2.32 -9.00
N THR A 113 8.78 -3.15 -9.28
CA THR A 113 9.66 -2.97 -10.43
C THR A 113 8.93 -3.36 -11.72
N LYS A 114 9.44 -2.89 -12.87
CA LYS A 114 8.85 -3.20 -14.18
C LYS A 114 8.89 -4.70 -14.54
N ASP A 115 9.80 -5.46 -13.93
CA ASP A 115 9.89 -6.91 -14.08
C ASP A 115 9.04 -7.69 -13.06
N GLY A 116 8.24 -6.99 -12.24
CA GLY A 116 7.24 -7.61 -11.37
C GLY A 116 7.77 -8.04 -10.00
N VAL A 117 8.85 -7.44 -9.50
CA VAL A 117 9.24 -7.57 -8.08
C VAL A 117 8.37 -6.62 -7.25
N VAL A 118 7.73 -7.15 -6.21
CA VAL A 118 6.95 -6.36 -5.26
C VAL A 118 7.91 -5.65 -4.31
N LEU A 119 7.85 -4.32 -4.27
CA LEU A 119 8.70 -3.50 -3.40
C LEU A 119 7.95 -3.02 -2.17
N ASP A 120 6.70 -2.59 -2.35
CA ASP A 120 5.78 -2.23 -1.28
C ASP A 120 4.38 -2.72 -1.59
N LEU A 121 3.67 -3.14 -0.53
CA LEU A 121 2.29 -3.61 -0.59
C LEU A 121 1.46 -2.82 0.42
N PHE A 122 0.27 -2.40 0.01
CA PHE A 122 -0.69 -1.66 0.82
C PHE A 122 -2.03 -2.40 0.81
N ARG A 123 -2.59 -2.63 1.98
CA ARG A 123 -3.98 -3.10 2.11
C ARG A 123 -4.90 -1.88 2.13
N CYS A 124 -6.05 -1.99 1.48
CA CYS A 124 -7.09 -0.97 1.51
C CYS A 124 -8.33 -1.50 2.22
N THR A 125 -8.68 -0.89 3.35
CA THR A 125 -9.91 -1.18 4.06
C THR A 125 -10.74 0.09 4.14
N ASN A 126 -12.00 0.04 3.70
CA ASN A 126 -12.90 1.20 3.68
C ASN A 126 -12.33 2.43 2.95
N GLY A 127 -11.56 2.22 1.87
CA GLY A 127 -10.93 3.30 1.11
C GLY A 127 -9.74 3.96 1.81
N ILE A 128 -9.14 3.27 2.79
CA ILE A 128 -7.97 3.72 3.54
C ILE A 128 -6.83 2.73 3.30
N PHE A 129 -5.74 3.22 2.70
CA PHE A 129 -4.54 2.42 2.51
C PHE A 129 -3.67 2.40 3.77
N THR A 130 -3.11 1.23 4.06
CA THR A 130 -2.13 0.99 5.12
C THR A 130 -1.03 0.09 4.60
N PRO A 131 0.27 0.40 4.85
CA PRO A 131 1.36 -0.49 4.47
C PRO A 131 1.24 -1.86 5.12
N VAL A 132 1.64 -2.90 4.38
CA VAL A 132 1.73 -4.27 4.89
C VAL A 132 3.16 -4.55 5.36
N GLU A 133 3.34 -5.48 6.29
CA GLU A 133 4.67 -5.85 6.80
C GLU A 133 5.60 -6.43 5.72
N GLY A 134 6.91 -6.19 5.90
CA GLY A 134 7.94 -6.64 4.97
C GLY A 134 7.96 -8.16 4.76
N ALA A 135 7.64 -8.94 5.79
CA ALA A 135 7.55 -10.40 5.70
C ALA A 135 6.50 -10.87 4.69
N VAL A 136 5.37 -10.17 4.58
CA VAL A 136 4.33 -10.49 3.58
C VAL A 136 4.83 -10.20 2.18
N ILE A 137 5.54 -9.08 1.98
CA ILE A 137 6.15 -8.72 0.69
C ILE A 137 7.20 -9.76 0.29
N GLN A 138 8.03 -10.22 1.22
CA GLN A 138 9.01 -11.27 0.98
C GLN A 138 8.36 -12.60 0.58
N LYS A 139 7.27 -13.00 1.26
CA LYS A 139 6.48 -14.18 0.90
C LYS A 139 5.89 -14.05 -0.51
N ALA A 140 5.28 -12.91 -0.85
CA ALA A 140 4.75 -12.66 -2.18
C ALA A 140 5.82 -12.77 -3.27
N ASN A 141 7.01 -12.19 -3.05
CA ASN A 141 8.13 -12.30 -3.98
C ASN A 141 8.65 -13.74 -4.11
N ALA A 142 8.59 -14.55 -3.05
CA ALA A 142 8.95 -15.96 -3.12
C ALA A 142 7.98 -16.76 -4.00
N VAL A 143 6.67 -16.53 -3.83
CA VAL A 143 5.64 -17.12 -4.70
C VAL A 143 5.84 -16.71 -6.15
N ILE A 144 6.03 -15.42 -6.42
CA ILE A 144 6.24 -14.90 -7.78
C ILE A 144 7.47 -15.53 -8.43
N ARG A 145 8.58 -15.67 -7.70
CA ARG A 145 9.80 -16.28 -8.21
C ARG A 145 9.59 -17.75 -8.57
N ASP A 146 8.94 -18.51 -7.69
CA ASP A 146 8.70 -19.94 -7.94
C ASP A 146 7.71 -20.13 -9.10
N LEU A 147 6.68 -19.28 -9.22
CA LEU A 147 5.78 -19.25 -10.38
C LEU A 147 6.54 -18.92 -11.68
N LYS A 148 7.43 -17.94 -11.66
CA LYS A 148 8.26 -17.61 -12.83
C LYS A 148 9.13 -18.79 -13.27
N GLN A 149 9.64 -19.59 -12.33
CA GLN A 149 10.40 -20.81 -12.66
C GLN A 149 9.50 -21.91 -13.22
N LEU A 150 8.33 -22.13 -12.60
CA LEU A 150 7.36 -23.13 -13.06
C LEU A 150 6.83 -22.83 -14.47
N PHE A 151 6.56 -21.56 -14.77
CA PHE A 151 6.02 -21.12 -16.06
C PHE A 151 7.11 -20.64 -17.02
N ASP A 152 8.39 -20.90 -16.73
CA ASP A 152 9.46 -20.65 -17.68
C ASP A 152 9.19 -21.43 -18.98
N PRO A 153 9.23 -20.80 -20.17
CA PRO A 153 8.88 -21.47 -21.42
C PRO A 153 9.72 -22.72 -21.71
N GLU A 154 10.99 -22.74 -21.33
CA GLU A 154 11.87 -23.89 -21.53
C GLU A 154 11.54 -25.01 -20.54
N HIS A 155 11.17 -24.67 -19.30
CA HIS A 155 10.64 -25.63 -18.35
C HIS A 155 9.34 -26.26 -18.87
N VAL A 156 8.35 -25.44 -19.23
CA VAL A 156 7.03 -25.92 -19.70
C VAL A 156 7.14 -26.82 -20.93
N ARG A 157 8.05 -26.51 -21.86
CA ARG A 157 8.28 -27.33 -23.07
C ARG A 157 8.90 -28.69 -22.78
N LYS A 158 9.71 -28.80 -21.73
CA LYS A 158 10.49 -30.02 -21.40
C LYS A 158 9.80 -30.91 -20.38
N THR A 159 8.83 -30.37 -19.63
CA THR A 159 8.10 -31.09 -18.58
C THR A 159 6.88 -31.79 -19.18
N SER A 160 6.69 -33.07 -18.86
CA SER A 160 5.47 -33.79 -19.25
C SER A 160 4.24 -33.18 -18.57
N PRO A 161 3.02 -33.31 -19.14
CA PRO A 161 1.81 -32.80 -18.49
C PRO A 161 1.60 -33.34 -17.06
N GLU A 162 1.96 -34.60 -16.81
CA GLU A 162 1.84 -35.25 -15.50
C GLU A 162 2.83 -34.68 -14.48
N ASP A 163 4.09 -34.49 -14.90
CA ASP A 163 5.12 -33.89 -14.03
C ASP A 163 4.85 -32.41 -13.78
N PHE A 164 4.29 -31.70 -14.76
CA PHE A 164 3.87 -30.32 -14.59
C PHE A 164 2.73 -30.19 -13.58
N ALA A 165 1.72 -31.06 -13.68
CA ALA A 165 0.63 -31.12 -12.70
C ALA A 165 1.14 -31.41 -11.28
N ARG A 166 2.13 -32.30 -11.13
CA ARG A 166 2.78 -32.57 -9.83
C ARG A 166 3.51 -31.33 -9.32
N ALA A 167 4.29 -30.66 -10.17
CA ALA A 167 5.02 -29.45 -9.80
C ALA A 167 4.09 -28.30 -9.37
N VAL A 168 2.91 -28.17 -10.00
CA VAL A 168 1.86 -27.24 -9.57
C VAL A 168 1.36 -27.58 -8.17
N GLN A 169 1.08 -28.86 -7.87
CA GLN A 169 0.64 -29.26 -6.53
C GLN A 169 1.72 -29.03 -5.47
N ASP A 170 2.97 -29.38 -5.76
CA ASP A 170 4.10 -29.15 -4.85
C ASP A 170 4.25 -27.66 -4.54
N LEU A 171 4.06 -26.79 -5.54
CA LEU A 171 4.07 -25.35 -5.35
C LEU A 171 2.93 -24.85 -4.46
N ILE A 172 1.71 -25.38 -4.66
CA ILE A 172 0.53 -25.05 -3.84
C ILE A 172 0.79 -25.43 -2.39
N GLU A 173 1.27 -26.64 -2.13
CA GLU A 173 1.56 -27.10 -0.76
C GLU A 173 2.72 -26.34 -0.12
N LYS A 174 3.75 -25.96 -0.89
CA LYS A 174 4.86 -25.13 -0.41
C LYS A 174 4.40 -23.76 0.11
N HIS A 175 3.44 -23.13 -0.55
CA HIS A 175 2.98 -21.76 -0.26
C HIS A 175 1.64 -21.66 0.44
N LYS A 176 1.01 -22.81 0.73
CA LYS A 176 -0.19 -22.91 1.55
C LYS A 176 0.01 -22.12 2.85
N GLU A 177 -0.99 -21.31 3.20
CA GLU A 177 -0.91 -20.47 4.38
C GLU A 177 -0.63 -21.34 5.62
N LYS A 178 0.49 -21.05 6.30
CA LYS A 178 0.69 -21.44 7.70
C LYS A 178 0.04 -20.38 8.57
#